data_AF-A0A7W6F4L7-F1
#
_entry.id   AF-A0A7W6F4L7-F1
#
_cell.length_a   1.000
_cell.length_b   1.000
_cell.length_c   1.000
_cell.angle_alpha   90.00
_cell.angle_beta   90.00
_cell.angle_gamma   90.00
#
_symmetry.space_group_name_H-M   'P 1'
#
loop_
_entity.id
_entity.type
_entity.pdbx_description
1 polymer ?
#
loop_
_entity_poly.entity_id
_entity_poly.type
_entity_poly.pdbx_seq_one_letter_code
_entity_poly.pdbx_strand_id
1 'polypeptide(L)' 'MGLFDSNGNDRTKGGPKVKTGPNAGLTRAKNDDGRWREKRSDAGKPRK' A
#
# COMPACT_ATOMS: atom_id res chain seq x y z
N MET A 1 15.91 -9.78 -9.97
CA MET A 1 15.03 -9.04 -10.91
C MET A 1 13.71 -8.76 -10.20
N GLY A 2 13.47 -7.52 -9.74
CA GLY A 2 12.22 -7.15 -9.05
C GLY A 2 11.08 -7.06 -10.06
N LEU A 3 9.94 -7.69 -9.76
CA LEU A 3 8.77 -7.72 -10.63
C LEU A 3 7.94 -6.44 -10.41
N PHE A 4 8.44 -5.32 -10.92
CA PHE A 4 7.70 -4.06 -10.97
C PHE A 4 6.50 -4.21 -11.92
N ASP A 5 5.34 -3.70 -11.54
CA ASP A 5 4.19 -3.68 -12.44
C ASP A 5 4.33 -2.59 -13.51
N SER A 6 3.45 -2.59 -14.52
CA SER A 6 3.44 -1.60 -15.62
C SER A 6 3.27 -0.14 -15.15
N ASN A 7 2.96 0.09 -13.87
CA ASN A 7 2.85 1.40 -13.23
C ASN A 7 4.06 1.72 -12.33
N GLY A 8 5.12 0.89 -12.35
CA GLY A 8 6.34 1.10 -11.57
C GLY A 8 6.23 0.70 -10.09
N ASN A 9 5.18 0.01 -9.67
CA ASN A 9 5.03 -0.39 -8.27
C ASN A 9 5.75 -1.70 -7.96
N ASP A 10 6.53 -1.67 -6.88
CA ASP A 10 7.31 -2.81 -6.40
C ASP A 10 6.43 -3.76 -5.56
N ARG A 11 6.15 -4.94 -6.12
CA ARG A 11 5.38 -6.03 -5.48
C ARG A 11 6.18 -6.81 -4.42
N THR A 12 7.46 -6.51 -4.25
CA THR A 12 8.46 -7.33 -3.56
C THR A 12 9.23 -6.63 -2.46
N LYS A 13 9.21 -5.29 -2.31
CA LYS A 13 9.74 -4.66 -1.10
C LYS A 13 8.98 -5.20 0.11
N GLY A 14 9.69 -5.80 1.07
CA GLY A 14 9.16 -6.56 2.21
C GLY A 14 8.32 -5.80 3.24
N GLY A 15 7.50 -4.85 2.78
CA GLY A 15 6.55 -4.10 3.57
C GLY A 15 5.15 -4.72 3.60
N PRO A 16 4.25 -4.16 4.42
CA PRO A 16 2.88 -4.64 4.51
C PRO A 16 2.16 -4.46 3.17
N LYS A 17 1.59 -5.55 2.65
CA LYS A 17 0.81 -5.51 1.41
C LYS A 17 -0.63 -5.06 1.67
N VAL A 18 -1.18 -4.31 0.73
CA VAL A 18 -2.59 -3.94 0.70
C VAL A 18 -3.40 -5.20 0.38
N LYS A 19 -4.39 -5.54 1.22
CA LYS A 19 -5.20 -6.77 1.04
C LYS A 19 -6.36 -6.58 0.06
N THR A 20 -6.94 -5.38 -0.02
CA THR A 20 -8.18 -5.13 -0.75
C THR A 20 -8.15 -3.78 -1.48
N GLY A 21 -8.90 -3.67 -2.58
CA GLY A 21 -9.04 -2.46 -3.39
C GLY A 21 -8.14 -2.42 -4.65
N PRO A 22 -8.11 -1.31 -5.39
CA PRO A 22 -7.37 -1.18 -6.67
C PRO A 22 -5.87 -1.46 -6.56
N ASN A 23 -5.31 -1.30 -5.35
CA ASN A 23 -3.88 -1.52 -5.07
C ASN A 23 -3.63 -2.84 -4.32
N ALA A 24 -4.57 -3.78 -4.31
CA ALA A 24 -4.40 -5.06 -3.64
C ALA A 24 -3.17 -5.82 -4.20
N GLY A 25 -2.37 -6.42 -3.31
CA GLY A 25 -1.13 -7.09 -3.65
C GLY A 25 0.09 -6.17 -3.77
N LEU A 26 -0.11 -4.85 -3.81
CA LEU A 26 0.97 -3.87 -3.78
C LEU A 26 1.39 -3.54 -2.33
N THR A 27 2.63 -3.08 -2.18
CA THR A 27 3.17 -2.62 -0.90
C THR A 27 2.47 -1.33 -0.46
N ARG A 28 2.18 -1.18 0.83
CA ARG A 28 1.62 0.06 1.38
C ARG A 28 2.51 1.27 1.07
N ALA A 29 1.89 2.42 0.89
CA ALA A 29 2.64 3.67 0.80
C ALA A 29 3.43 3.94 2.09
N LYS A 30 4.65 4.44 1.93
CA LYS A 30 5.54 4.85 3.01
C LYS A 30 5.38 6.36 3.24
N ASN A 31 5.54 6.78 4.47
CA ASN A 31 5.68 8.19 4.83
C ASN A 31 7.12 8.65 4.58
N ASP A 32 7.35 9.97 4.58
CA ASP A 32 8.68 10.57 4.34
C ASP A 32 9.69 10.21 5.45
N ASP A 33 9.20 9.88 6.66
CA ASP A 33 9.97 9.36 7.79
C ASP A 33 10.33 7.87 7.66
N GLY A 34 9.95 7.23 6.55
CA GLY A 34 10.24 5.82 6.31
C GLY A 34 9.34 4.85 7.08
N ARG A 35 8.25 5.31 7.69
CA ARG A 35 7.26 4.42 8.31
C ARG A 35 6.17 4.04 7.31
N TRP A 36 5.62 2.84 7.42
CA TRP A 36 4.48 2.45 6.60
C TRP A 36 3.23 3.20 7.05
N ARG A 37 2.41 3.66 6.10
CA ARG A 37 1.14 4.32 6.44
C ARG A 37 0.22 3.35 7.17
N GLU A 38 -0.18 3.74 8.38
CA GLU A 38 -1.19 3.02 9.14
C GLU A 38 -2.56 3.09 8.47
N LYS A 39 -3.43 2.14 8.82
CA LYS A 39 -4.82 2.21 8.39
C LYS A 39 -5.44 3.42 9.09
N ARG A 40 -5.97 4.37 8.31
CA ARG A 40 -6.73 5.50 8.86
C ARG A 40 -7.92 4.98 9.69
N SER A 41 -8.21 5.62 10.81
CA SER A 41 -9.30 5.22 11.70
C SER A 41 -10.69 5.40 11.07
N ASP A 42 -10.81 6.24 10.04
CA ASP A 42 -12.00 6.43 9.22
C ASP A 42 -12.08 5.46 8.02
N ALA A 43 -11.04 4.67 7.75
CA ALA A 43 -11.03 3.77 6.59
C ALA A 43 -12.08 2.66 6.72
N GLY A 44 -13.08 2.70 5.83
CA GLY A 44 -14.22 1.78 5.82
C GLY A 44 -15.45 2.30 6.55
N LYS A 45 -15.38 3.51 7.13
CA LYS A 45 -16.57 4.21 7.61
C LYS A 45 -17.21 4.98 6.45
N PRO A 46 -18.54 4.92 6.28
CA PRO A 46 -19.22 5.78 5.31
C PRO A 46 -18.98 7.24 5.69
N ARG A 47 -18.64 8.07 4.69
CA ARG A 47 -18.64 9.52 4.86
C ARG A 47 -20.10 9.95 5.01
N LYS A 48 -20.41 10.66 6.10
CA LYS A 48 -21.73 11.27 6.30
C LYS A 48 -21.96 12.37 5.27
#